data_AF-W6T9M2-F1
#
_entry.id   AF-W6T9M2-F1
#
_cell.length_a   1.000
_cell.length_b   1.000
_cell.length_c   1.000
_cell.angle_alpha   90.00
_cell.angle_beta   90.00
_cell.angle_gamma   90.00
#
_symmetry.space_group_name_H-M   'P 1'
#
loop_
_entity.id
_entity.type
_entity.pdbx_description
1 polymer ?
#
loop_
_entity_poly.entity_id
_entity_poly.type
_entity_poly.pdbx_seq_one_letter_code
_entity_poly.pdbx_strand_id
1 'polypeptide(L)'
;MKTQSDWSATNLTRTWSGPIVSAKRLFGQLFTPDARCLRGDYWWFTLEVTILALIVDLGLLLSPVSWGTWPWTIVLIVPLFGWLIATIQRLHDVGHTGFYLVWLLVPIFGWILVIRQLARPATYAPTPTKKRSSSLALIALIVVLISPINQALTWQQAWLKVADNVLAHGGKSKVTVQTPTLTFSELKLADDTIRIRQQADYPVTVNKTSAHTRVAVSKVTIYQTAKTYGKDVLSDHDKRFNGVIEIAVKITAKQPLEMYPTQGVLTTDQGTKVTADIINSALLDGKYRKNQTKQGNLVFLLPKLTDVRSFKTLKLVWDMWSSADTANSFEQKLTIPLTK
;
A
#
# COMPACT_ATOMS: atom_id res chain seq x y z
N MET A 1 9.81 55.93 3.44
CA MET A 1 9.64 55.32 2.09
C MET A 1 11.02 54.94 1.58
N LYS A 2 11.35 53.64 1.53
CA LYS A 2 12.59 53.18 0.88
C LYS A 2 12.29 52.97 -0.60
N THR A 3 13.06 53.62 -1.46
CA THR A 3 12.93 53.59 -2.91
C THR A 3 13.35 52.23 -3.49
N GLN A 4 12.69 51.84 -4.57
CA GLN A 4 12.74 50.54 -5.24
C GLN A 4 14.08 50.23 -5.94
N SER A 5 15.10 51.10 -5.79
CA SER A 5 16.42 50.99 -6.42
C SER A 5 17.43 50.15 -5.64
N ASP A 6 17.19 49.89 -4.35
CA ASP A 6 18.09 49.08 -3.49
C ASP A 6 18.04 47.58 -3.80
N TRP A 7 17.16 47.15 -4.71
CA TRP A 7 17.07 45.75 -5.16
C TRP A 7 18.08 45.40 -6.25
N SER A 8 18.92 46.35 -6.67
CA SER A 8 19.99 46.09 -7.64
C SER A 8 21.29 45.68 -6.92
N ALA A 9 21.74 44.46 -7.22
CA ALA A 9 23.07 43.89 -6.94
C ALA A 9 23.43 43.37 -5.52
N THR A 10 22.75 43.72 -4.43
CA THR A 10 23.22 43.34 -3.06
C THR A 10 22.74 41.97 -2.53
N ASN A 11 21.88 41.23 -3.24
CA ASN A 11 21.37 39.93 -2.79
C ASN A 11 21.80 38.72 -3.64
N LEU A 12 22.69 38.91 -4.61
CA LEU A 12 23.14 37.82 -5.51
C LEU A 12 24.29 36.97 -4.92
N THR A 13 24.79 37.30 -3.73
CA THR A 13 25.85 36.54 -3.04
C THR A 13 25.36 35.83 -1.77
N ARG A 14 24.04 35.72 -1.56
CA ARG A 14 23.50 35.15 -0.32
C ARG A 14 23.55 33.62 -0.32
N THR A 15 24.20 33.12 0.72
CA THR A 15 24.42 31.74 1.12
C THR A 15 23.15 30.89 1.05
N TRP A 16 23.35 29.60 0.79
CA TRP A 16 22.37 28.52 0.91
C TRP A 16 21.18 28.88 1.81
N SER A 17 20.03 29.16 1.20
CA SER A 17 18.78 29.27 1.94
C SER A 17 18.35 27.86 2.30
N GLY A 18 18.49 27.50 3.57
CA GLY A 18 17.92 26.27 4.10
C GLY A 18 16.40 26.27 3.93
N PRO A 19 15.76 25.09 4.03
CA PRO A 19 14.33 24.88 3.75
C PRO A 19 13.44 25.95 4.40
N ILE A 20 13.57 26.13 5.72
CA ILE A 20 12.76 27.07 6.51
C ILE A 20 12.87 28.53 6.01
N VAL A 21 14.05 28.93 5.54
CA VAL A 21 14.30 30.29 5.05
C VAL A 21 13.58 30.51 3.71
N SER A 22 13.62 29.50 2.83
CA SER A 22 12.93 29.51 1.54
C SER A 22 11.40 29.51 1.73
N ALA A 23 10.87 28.66 2.62
CA ALA A 23 9.46 28.68 3.00
C ALA A 23 9.04 30.06 3.49
N LYS A 24 9.72 30.62 4.51
CA LYS A 24 9.38 31.92 5.09
C LYS A 24 9.37 33.03 4.04
N ARG A 25 10.34 33.02 3.13
CA ARG A 25 10.45 33.99 2.05
C ARG A 25 9.29 33.89 1.07
N LEU A 26 8.92 32.68 0.65
CA LEU A 26 7.84 32.43 -0.31
C LEU A 26 6.47 32.66 0.31
N PHE A 27 6.26 32.25 1.56
CA PHE A 27 5.05 32.56 2.33
C PHE A 27 4.84 34.08 2.46
N GLY A 28 5.91 34.84 2.71
CA GLY A 28 5.86 36.31 2.75
C GLY A 28 5.59 36.99 1.40
N GLN A 29 5.72 36.26 0.29
CA GLN A 29 5.55 36.77 -1.08
C GLN A 29 4.31 36.20 -1.78
N LEU A 30 3.48 35.39 -1.10
CA LEU A 30 2.32 34.71 -1.68
C LEU A 30 1.35 35.64 -2.41
N PHE A 31 1.16 36.85 -1.89
CA PHE A 31 0.22 37.82 -2.44
C PHE A 31 0.89 38.90 -3.30
N THR A 32 2.15 38.70 -3.68
CA THR A 32 2.91 39.63 -4.52
C THR A 32 3.19 38.99 -5.88
N PRO A 33 2.35 39.23 -6.90
CA PRO A 33 2.46 38.57 -8.20
C PRO A 33 3.76 38.86 -8.94
N ASP A 34 4.37 40.01 -8.67
CA ASP A 34 5.62 40.48 -9.27
C ASP A 34 6.87 40.05 -8.48
N ALA A 35 6.71 39.24 -7.43
CA ALA A 35 7.84 38.71 -6.67
C ALA A 35 8.66 37.73 -7.51
N ARG A 36 9.98 37.74 -7.28
CA ARG A 36 10.94 36.84 -7.95
C ARG A 36 11.26 35.63 -7.10
N CYS A 37 11.39 34.48 -7.75
CA CYS A 37 11.67 33.20 -7.11
C CYS A 37 13.04 32.67 -7.56
N LEU A 38 14.03 32.77 -6.65
CA LEU A 38 15.34 32.19 -6.88
C LEU A 38 15.22 30.67 -7.09
N ARG A 39 16.05 30.12 -7.99
CA ARG A 39 16.05 28.69 -8.30
C ARG A 39 16.23 27.82 -7.04
N GLY A 40 17.14 28.20 -6.15
CA GLY A 40 17.38 27.46 -4.90
C GLY A 40 16.15 27.48 -3.99
N ASP A 41 15.54 28.65 -3.80
CA ASP A 41 14.34 28.81 -2.97
C ASP A 41 13.15 28.00 -3.51
N TYR A 42 12.99 27.95 -4.84
CA TYR A 42 11.95 27.17 -5.51
C TYR A 42 12.05 25.67 -5.19
N TRP A 43 13.24 25.09 -5.36
CA TRP A 43 13.43 23.64 -5.18
C TRP A 43 13.37 23.23 -3.71
N TRP A 44 13.87 24.06 -2.80
CA TRP A 44 13.71 23.81 -1.35
C TRP A 44 12.25 23.81 -0.93
N PHE A 45 11.49 24.82 -1.37
CA PHE A 45 10.08 24.89 -1.04
C PHE A 45 9.26 23.76 -1.69
N THR A 46 9.60 23.39 -2.93
CA THR A 46 9.00 22.21 -3.60
C THR A 46 9.27 20.94 -2.79
N LEU A 47 10.48 20.77 -2.27
CA LEU A 47 10.84 19.63 -1.41
C LEU A 47 10.04 19.65 -0.11
N GLU A 48 9.90 20.79 0.56
CA GLU A 48 9.12 20.91 1.79
C GLU A 48 7.63 20.55 1.58
N VAL A 49 7.02 21.08 0.53
CA VAL A 49 5.62 20.78 0.17
C VAL A 49 5.46 19.30 -0.19
N THR A 50 6.45 18.70 -0.84
CA THR A 50 6.46 17.26 -1.17
C THR A 50 6.55 16.40 0.09
N ILE A 51 7.45 16.72 1.03
CA ILE A 51 7.55 16.00 2.30
C ILE A 51 6.26 16.12 3.11
N LEU A 52 5.67 17.32 3.16
CA LEU A 52 4.40 17.53 3.85
C LEU A 52 3.27 16.71 3.22
N ALA A 53 3.20 16.66 1.88
CA ALA A 53 2.23 15.82 1.16
C ALA A 53 2.40 14.33 1.51
N LEU A 54 3.64 13.81 1.52
CA LEU A 54 3.92 12.42 1.89
C LEU A 54 3.53 12.10 3.34
N ILE A 55 3.74 13.04 4.28
CA ILE A 55 3.31 12.88 5.67
C ILE A 55 1.78 12.82 5.76
N VAL A 56 1.09 13.68 5.02
CA VAL A 56 -0.39 13.68 4.97
C VAL A 56 -0.92 12.41 4.32
N ASP A 57 -0.30 11.92 3.25
CA ASP A 57 -0.66 10.66 2.59
C ASP A 57 -0.44 9.45 3.50
N LEU A 58 0.67 9.42 4.25
CA LEU A 58 0.93 8.38 5.25
C LEU A 58 -0.09 8.45 6.39
N GLY A 59 -0.42 9.65 6.87
CA GLY A 59 -1.46 9.86 7.87
C GLY A 59 -2.82 9.37 7.40
N LEU A 60 -3.18 9.66 6.14
CA LEU A 60 -4.41 9.20 5.50
C LEU A 60 -4.44 7.67 5.38
N LEU A 61 -3.33 7.05 4.96
CA LEU A 61 -3.18 5.59 4.84
C LEU A 61 -3.37 4.87 6.18
N LEU A 62 -2.89 5.48 7.27
CA LEU A 62 -3.00 4.93 8.62
C LEU A 62 -4.30 5.34 9.36
N SER A 63 -5.09 6.24 8.78
CA SER A 63 -6.28 6.79 9.44
C SER A 63 -7.49 5.83 9.38
N PRO A 64 -8.24 5.66 10.49
CA PRO A 64 -9.50 4.94 10.43
C PRO A 64 -10.53 5.73 9.59
N VAL A 65 -11.15 5.04 8.63
CA VAL A 65 -12.10 5.60 7.64
C VAL A 65 -13.25 6.40 8.27
N SER A 66 -13.59 6.14 9.54
CA SER A 66 -14.71 6.76 10.26
C SER A 66 -14.55 8.26 10.54
N TRP A 67 -13.34 8.82 10.48
CA TRP A 67 -13.10 10.23 10.79
C TRP A 67 -13.20 11.15 9.57
N GLY A 68 -13.34 10.56 8.38
CA GLY A 68 -13.33 11.29 7.12
C GLY A 68 -11.93 11.80 6.75
N THR A 69 -11.69 11.96 5.46
CA THR A 69 -10.38 12.35 4.91
C THR A 69 -10.17 13.87 4.91
N TRP A 70 -11.24 14.63 5.15
CA TRP A 70 -11.27 16.08 5.00
C TRP A 70 -10.30 16.85 5.93
N PRO A 71 -10.07 16.49 7.22
CA PRO A 71 -9.19 17.26 8.09
C PRO A 71 -7.73 17.20 7.62
N TRP A 72 -7.32 16.04 7.10
CA TRP A 72 -5.98 15.81 6.57
C TRP A 72 -5.71 16.62 5.31
N THR A 73 -6.70 16.73 4.42
CA THR A 73 -6.55 17.48 3.15
C THR A 73 -6.49 19.00 3.33
N ILE A 74 -7.11 19.57 4.37
CA ILE A 74 -7.09 21.02 4.63
C ILE A 74 -5.67 21.53 4.89
N VAL A 75 -4.82 20.69 5.51
CA VAL A 75 -3.42 21.03 5.83
C VAL A 75 -2.61 21.36 4.57
N LEU A 76 -2.95 20.77 3.43
CA LEU A 76 -2.21 20.96 2.18
C LEU A 76 -2.65 22.17 1.34
N ILE A 77 -3.80 22.78 1.63
CA ILE A 77 -4.36 23.85 0.79
C ILE A 77 -3.40 25.04 0.67
N VAL A 78 -2.93 25.56 1.79
CA VAL A 78 -2.06 26.75 1.83
C VAL A 78 -0.67 26.45 1.22
N PRO A 79 0.02 25.34 1.57
CA PRO A 79 1.28 24.95 0.95
C PRO A 79 1.18 24.72 -0.56
N LEU A 80 0.15 24.02 -1.04
CA LEU A 80 -0.05 23.75 -2.47
C LEU A 80 -0.33 25.02 -3.26
N PHE A 81 -1.13 25.93 -2.69
CA PHE A 81 -1.38 27.23 -3.29
C PHE A 81 -0.09 28.04 -3.39
N GLY A 82 0.73 28.02 -2.35
CA GLY A 82 2.05 28.65 -2.38
C GLY A 82 2.98 28.04 -3.42
N TRP A 83 3.00 26.71 -3.54
CA TRP A 83 3.81 26.01 -4.53
C TRP A 83 3.44 26.39 -5.97
N LEU A 84 2.14 26.55 -6.23
CA LEU A 84 1.66 27.02 -7.52
C LEU A 84 2.13 28.44 -7.83
N ILE A 85 2.00 29.36 -6.88
CA ILE A 85 2.47 30.75 -7.05
C ILE A 85 3.98 30.78 -7.30
N ALA A 86 4.76 30.04 -6.52
CA ALA A 86 6.22 29.94 -6.69
C ALA A 86 6.60 29.39 -8.07
N THR A 87 5.83 28.41 -8.59
CA THR A 87 6.04 27.84 -9.92
C THR A 87 5.79 28.88 -11.02
N ILE A 88 4.75 29.70 -10.89
CA ILE A 88 4.45 30.78 -11.84
C ILE A 88 5.55 31.86 -11.79
N GLN A 89 5.98 32.27 -10.59
CA GLN A 89 7.06 33.23 -10.40
C GLN A 89 8.38 32.71 -11.02
N ARG A 90 8.69 31.42 -10.82
CA ARG A 90 9.88 30.78 -11.39
C ARG A 90 9.82 30.73 -12.92
N LEU A 91 8.66 30.43 -13.51
CA LEU A 91 8.48 30.47 -14.95
C LEU A 91 8.68 31.88 -15.50
N HIS A 92 8.14 32.90 -14.82
CA HIS A 92 8.34 34.30 -15.19
C HIS A 92 9.83 34.69 -15.15
N ASP A 93 10.59 34.23 -14.16
CA ASP A 93 12.04 34.48 -14.06
C ASP A 93 12.85 33.87 -15.21
N VAL A 94 12.34 32.82 -15.87
CA VAL A 94 12.97 32.16 -17.04
C VAL A 94 12.41 32.70 -18.36
N GLY A 95 11.44 33.63 -18.31
CA GLY A 95 10.84 34.28 -19.48
C GLY A 95 9.65 33.55 -20.09
N HIS A 96 9.05 32.61 -19.36
CA HIS A 96 7.81 31.95 -19.76
C HIS A 96 6.64 32.47 -18.94
N THR A 97 5.47 32.63 -19.54
CA THR A 97 4.24 32.97 -18.80
C THR A 97 3.71 31.76 -18.03
N GLY A 98 2.86 31.98 -17.03
CA GLY A 98 2.17 30.89 -16.32
C GLY A 98 1.35 29.95 -17.22
N PHE A 99 1.01 30.37 -18.45
CA PHE A 99 0.38 29.51 -19.46
C PHE A 99 1.26 28.31 -19.87
N TYR A 100 2.56 28.36 -19.64
CA TYR A 100 3.45 27.23 -19.88
C TYR A 100 3.08 25.99 -19.06
N LEU A 101 2.31 26.15 -17.96
CA LEU A 101 1.76 25.04 -17.18
C LEU A 101 0.75 24.18 -17.93
N VAL A 102 0.18 24.65 -19.04
CA VAL A 102 -0.71 23.84 -19.91
C VAL A 102 -0.01 22.58 -20.41
N TRP A 103 1.32 22.60 -20.57
CA TRP A 103 2.09 21.41 -20.91
C TRP A 103 1.94 20.29 -19.87
N LEU A 104 1.63 20.59 -18.60
CA LEU A 104 1.40 19.55 -17.58
C LEU A 104 0.21 18.63 -17.89
N LEU A 105 -0.70 19.04 -18.78
CA LEU A 105 -1.80 18.21 -19.27
C LEU A 105 -1.34 17.05 -20.17
N VAL A 106 -0.14 17.16 -20.75
CA VAL A 106 0.49 16.09 -21.53
C VAL A 106 1.38 15.27 -20.58
N PRO A 107 1.00 14.04 -20.22
CA PRO A 107 1.76 13.25 -19.26
C PRO A 107 3.16 12.93 -19.79
N ILE A 108 4.11 12.77 -18.87
CA ILE A 108 5.54 12.47 -19.13
C ILE A 108 6.25 13.58 -19.90
N PHE A 109 5.95 13.77 -21.19
CA PHE A 109 6.64 14.75 -22.04
C PHE A 109 6.42 16.19 -21.57
N GLY A 110 5.17 16.56 -21.27
CA GLY A 110 4.85 17.90 -20.80
C GLY A 110 5.46 18.22 -19.43
N TRP A 111 5.55 17.22 -18.56
CA TRP A 111 6.19 17.34 -17.25
C TRP A 111 7.69 17.61 -17.38
N ILE A 112 8.37 16.83 -18.25
CA ILE A 112 9.80 17.01 -18.53
C ILE A 112 10.08 18.41 -19.09
N LEU A 113 9.23 18.92 -19.99
CA LEU A 113 9.38 20.27 -20.54
C LEU A 113 9.28 21.36 -19.46
N VAL A 114 8.28 21.27 -18.58
CA VAL A 114 8.07 22.23 -17.49
C VAL A 114 9.21 22.18 -16.47
N ILE A 115 9.60 20.98 -16.02
CA ILE A 115 10.73 20.79 -15.10
C ILE A 115 12.03 21.36 -15.69
N ARG A 116 12.27 21.12 -16.98
CA ARG A 116 13.44 21.69 -17.68
C ARG A 116 13.47 23.21 -17.58
N GLN A 117 12.34 23.90 -17.74
CA GLN A 117 12.32 25.36 -17.64
C GLN A 117 12.52 25.84 -16.21
N LEU A 118 11.94 25.17 -15.22
CA LEU A 118 12.09 25.52 -13.80
C LEU A 118 13.55 25.39 -13.31
N ALA A 119 14.31 24.45 -13.88
CA ALA A 119 15.72 24.20 -13.55
C ALA A 119 16.71 25.18 -14.20
N ARG A 120 16.32 25.90 -15.27
CA ARG A 120 17.21 26.86 -15.95
C ARG A 120 17.60 28.02 -15.04
N PRO A 121 18.74 28.70 -15.26
CA PRO A 121 19.02 29.97 -14.60
C PRO A 121 17.99 31.04 -15.01
N ALA A 122 17.78 32.05 -14.15
CA ALA A 122 16.91 33.18 -14.51
C ALA A 122 17.53 33.99 -15.64
N THR A 123 16.72 34.38 -16.63
CA THR A 123 17.17 35.03 -17.87
C THR A 123 17.09 36.55 -17.82
N TYR A 124 16.43 37.15 -16.82
CA TYR A 124 16.13 38.59 -16.78
C TYR A 124 17.02 39.42 -15.83
N ALA A 125 17.72 40.41 -16.40
CA ALA A 125 18.26 41.61 -15.74
C ALA A 125 17.11 42.63 -15.42
N PRO A 126 17.33 43.69 -14.61
CA PRO A 126 16.25 44.44 -13.98
C PRO A 126 15.65 45.49 -14.93
N THR A 127 14.42 45.29 -15.39
CA THR A 127 13.48 46.38 -15.71
C THR A 127 12.06 45.83 -15.80
N PRO A 128 11.05 46.55 -15.29
CA PRO A 128 9.68 46.08 -15.28
C PRO A 128 8.92 46.67 -16.46
N THR A 129 8.67 45.92 -17.53
CA THR A 129 7.53 46.21 -18.41
C THR A 129 7.04 44.94 -19.10
N LYS A 130 5.86 44.47 -18.69
CA LYS A 130 4.62 44.55 -19.49
C LYS A 130 3.58 43.66 -18.82
N LYS A 131 2.55 44.30 -18.26
CA LYS A 131 1.37 43.70 -17.65
C LYS A 131 0.71 42.75 -18.66
N ARG A 132 0.80 41.43 -18.47
CA ARG A 132 0.12 40.46 -19.33
C ARG A 132 -0.55 39.37 -18.50
N SER A 133 -1.79 39.69 -18.10
CA SER A 133 -2.92 38.82 -17.73
C SER A 133 -2.56 37.39 -17.28
N SER A 134 -2.23 37.27 -16.00
CA SER A 134 -1.89 36.01 -15.31
C SER A 134 -3.07 35.40 -14.55
N SER A 135 -4.29 35.92 -14.74
CA SER A 135 -5.42 35.68 -13.83
C SER A 135 -6.30 34.49 -14.21
N LEU A 136 -6.36 34.11 -15.49
CA LEU A 136 -7.29 33.05 -15.96
C LEU A 136 -6.69 31.64 -15.90
N ALA A 137 -5.36 31.50 -15.97
CA ALA A 137 -4.69 30.19 -15.79
C ALA A 137 -4.74 29.70 -14.33
N LEU A 138 -4.92 30.62 -13.38
CA LEU A 138 -4.96 30.34 -11.93
C LEU A 138 -6.20 29.53 -11.54
N ILE A 139 -7.35 29.77 -12.19
CA ILE A 139 -8.64 29.16 -11.84
C ILE A 139 -8.77 27.75 -12.48
N ALA A 140 -8.25 27.57 -13.70
CA ALA A 140 -8.29 26.30 -14.41
C ALA A 140 -7.39 25.21 -13.77
N LEU A 141 -6.24 25.60 -13.18
CA LEU A 141 -5.33 24.64 -12.55
C LEU A 141 -5.80 24.19 -11.15
N ILE A 142 -6.53 25.04 -10.42
CA ILE A 142 -7.14 24.70 -9.12
C ILE A 142 -8.19 23.58 -9.31
N VAL A 143 -8.93 23.56 -10.41
CA VAL A 143 -9.90 22.49 -10.72
C VAL A 143 -9.23 21.17 -11.13
N VAL A 144 -8.06 21.23 -11.80
CA VAL A 144 -7.31 20.03 -12.22
C VAL A 144 -6.50 19.41 -11.07
N LEU A 145 -6.05 20.21 -10.08
CA LEU A 145 -5.32 19.71 -8.91
C LEU A 145 -6.21 19.28 -7.74
N ILE A 146 -7.45 19.77 -7.66
CA ILE A 146 -8.48 19.22 -6.73
C ILE A 146 -9.09 17.92 -7.29
N SER A 147 -9.01 17.70 -8.61
CA SER A 147 -9.51 16.50 -9.27
C SER A 147 -8.91 15.18 -8.74
N PRO A 148 -7.58 15.03 -8.53
CA PRO A 148 -7.05 13.79 -7.96
C PRO A 148 -7.53 13.49 -6.53
N ILE A 149 -7.92 14.49 -5.73
CA ILE A 149 -8.46 14.27 -4.37
C ILE A 149 -9.90 13.76 -4.43
N ASN A 150 -10.73 14.29 -5.34
CA ASN A 150 -12.09 13.77 -5.57
C ASN A 150 -12.08 12.45 -6.35
N GLN A 151 -11.07 12.20 -7.18
CA GLN A 151 -10.89 10.92 -7.85
C GLN A 151 -10.43 9.85 -6.83
N ALA A 152 -9.45 10.09 -5.97
CA ALA A 152 -9.11 9.13 -4.92
C ALA A 152 -10.32 8.73 -4.05
N LEU A 153 -11.21 9.69 -3.73
CA LEU A 153 -12.45 9.43 -2.97
C LEU A 153 -13.53 8.70 -3.79
N THR A 154 -13.75 9.05 -5.06
CA THR A 154 -14.72 8.35 -5.92
C THR A 154 -14.23 6.95 -6.31
N TRP A 155 -12.92 6.74 -6.43
CA TRP A 155 -12.33 5.42 -6.66
C TRP A 155 -12.41 4.55 -5.39
N GLN A 156 -12.22 5.11 -4.19
CA GLN A 156 -12.49 4.39 -2.93
C GLN A 156 -13.98 4.06 -2.74
N GLN A 157 -14.88 4.99 -3.04
CA GLN A 157 -16.33 4.76 -2.95
C GLN A 157 -16.86 3.84 -4.05
N ALA A 158 -16.30 3.88 -5.26
CA ALA A 158 -16.59 2.94 -6.33
C ALA A 158 -16.08 1.54 -5.99
N TRP A 159 -14.90 1.42 -5.35
CA TRP A 159 -14.41 0.14 -4.82
C TRP A 159 -15.33 -0.43 -3.74
N LEU A 160 -15.83 0.39 -2.81
CA LEU A 160 -16.79 -0.05 -1.80
C LEU A 160 -18.15 -0.41 -2.40
N LYS A 161 -18.66 0.32 -3.40
CA LYS A 161 -19.89 -0.04 -4.12
C LYS A 161 -19.73 -1.29 -4.99
N VAL A 162 -18.55 -1.52 -5.57
CA VAL A 162 -18.23 -2.77 -6.28
C VAL A 162 -18.09 -3.91 -5.28
N ALA A 163 -17.47 -3.70 -4.12
CA ALA A 163 -17.42 -4.68 -3.04
C ALA A 163 -18.84 -5.01 -2.54
N ASP A 164 -19.68 -4.01 -2.28
CA ASP A 164 -21.07 -4.19 -1.87
C ASP A 164 -21.93 -4.82 -2.96
N ASN A 165 -21.72 -4.50 -4.25
CA ASN A 165 -22.41 -5.15 -5.36
C ASN A 165 -21.89 -6.57 -5.63
N VAL A 166 -20.62 -6.87 -5.39
CA VAL A 166 -20.07 -8.23 -5.46
C VAL A 166 -20.59 -9.07 -4.28
N LEU A 167 -20.81 -8.45 -3.12
CA LEU A 167 -21.43 -9.06 -1.95
C LEU A 167 -22.96 -9.21 -2.09
N ALA A 168 -23.64 -8.27 -2.77
CA ALA A 168 -25.09 -8.25 -2.97
C ALA A 168 -25.56 -9.00 -4.23
N HIS A 169 -24.75 -9.04 -5.29
CA HIS A 169 -25.03 -9.70 -6.57
C HIS A 169 -24.12 -10.92 -6.84
N GLY A 170 -23.63 -11.56 -5.78
CA GLY A 170 -23.13 -12.95 -5.83
C GLY A 170 -24.14 -13.98 -6.38
N GLY A 171 -25.32 -13.54 -6.82
CA GLY A 171 -26.21 -14.23 -7.74
C GLY A 171 -26.08 -13.73 -9.18
N LYS A 172 -25.25 -14.43 -9.97
CA LYS A 172 -25.35 -14.66 -11.43
C LYS A 172 -25.58 -13.45 -12.35
N SER A 173 -24.57 -13.13 -13.17
CA SER A 173 -24.82 -12.63 -14.53
C SER A 173 -23.80 -13.20 -15.52
N LYS A 174 -24.34 -13.89 -16.54
CA LYS A 174 -23.64 -14.51 -17.66
C LYS A 174 -23.11 -13.43 -18.61
N VAL A 175 -21.82 -13.48 -18.92
CA VAL A 175 -21.28 -12.90 -20.15
C VAL A 175 -20.80 -14.06 -21.03
N THR A 176 -21.44 -14.20 -22.19
CA THR A 176 -21.14 -15.23 -23.18
C THR A 176 -20.00 -14.73 -24.08
N VAL A 177 -18.83 -15.36 -23.96
CA VAL A 177 -17.81 -15.39 -25.02
C VAL A 177 -17.43 -16.85 -25.21
N GLN A 178 -17.74 -17.40 -26.39
CA GLN A 178 -17.40 -18.76 -26.76
C GLN A 178 -15.91 -18.83 -27.11
N THR A 179 -15.15 -19.47 -26.23
CA THR A 179 -13.81 -20.02 -26.41
C THR A 179 -13.80 -21.25 -25.51
N PRO A 180 -13.18 -22.40 -25.84
CA PRO A 180 -13.33 -23.61 -25.04
C PRO A 180 -12.75 -23.40 -23.63
N THR A 181 -13.62 -23.02 -22.68
CA THR A 181 -13.25 -22.60 -21.34
C THR A 181 -13.06 -23.83 -20.47
N LEU A 182 -11.80 -24.18 -20.21
CA LEU A 182 -11.46 -24.89 -18.98
C LEU A 182 -11.78 -23.93 -17.82
N THR A 183 -12.87 -24.17 -17.09
CA THR A 183 -13.26 -23.37 -15.93
C THR A 183 -12.26 -23.62 -14.80
N PHE A 184 -11.31 -22.71 -14.61
CA PHE A 184 -10.42 -22.71 -13.45
C PHE A 184 -11.10 -21.98 -12.30
N SER A 185 -11.10 -22.56 -11.10
CA SER A 185 -11.47 -21.83 -9.87
C SER A 185 -10.35 -20.84 -9.52
N GLU A 186 -10.63 -19.75 -8.82
CA GLU A 186 -9.63 -18.75 -8.42
C GLU A 186 -9.46 -18.74 -6.90
N LEU A 187 -8.20 -18.71 -6.44
CA LEU A 187 -7.81 -18.58 -5.03
C LEU A 187 -7.01 -17.29 -4.87
N LYS A 188 -7.40 -16.44 -3.91
CA LYS A 188 -6.62 -15.24 -3.58
C LYS A 188 -5.55 -15.59 -2.55
N LEU A 189 -4.30 -15.28 -2.86
CA LEU A 189 -3.17 -15.33 -1.93
C LEU A 189 -2.52 -13.94 -1.94
N ALA A 190 -2.44 -13.30 -0.78
CA ALA A 190 -2.03 -11.90 -0.63
C ALA A 190 -2.79 -11.00 -1.63
N ASP A 191 -2.06 -10.27 -2.49
CA ASP A 191 -2.62 -9.38 -3.51
C ASP A 191 -2.83 -10.08 -4.87
N ASP A 192 -2.45 -11.36 -4.99
CA ASP A 192 -2.48 -12.12 -6.23
C ASP A 192 -3.65 -13.09 -6.33
N THR A 193 -4.13 -13.27 -7.56
CA THR A 193 -5.18 -14.25 -7.88
C THR A 193 -4.57 -15.46 -8.58
N ILE A 194 -4.64 -16.61 -7.91
CA ILE A 194 -4.08 -17.87 -8.34
C ILE A 194 -5.15 -18.72 -8.99
N ARG A 195 -4.89 -19.13 -10.24
CA ARG A 195 -5.77 -20.04 -10.95
C ARG A 195 -5.58 -21.45 -10.42
N ILE A 196 -6.67 -22.09 -10.07
CA ILE A 196 -6.74 -23.43 -9.50
C ILE A 196 -7.17 -24.42 -10.59
N ARG A 197 -6.35 -25.45 -10.76
CA ARG A 197 -6.63 -26.60 -11.63
C ARG A 197 -7.60 -27.57 -10.98
N GLN A 198 -7.37 -27.87 -9.71
CA GLN A 198 -8.16 -28.84 -8.94
C GLN A 198 -8.21 -28.40 -7.47
N GLN A 199 -9.31 -28.73 -6.80
CA GLN A 199 -9.51 -28.47 -5.38
C GLN A 199 -10.12 -29.70 -4.72
N ALA A 200 -9.73 -29.98 -3.48
CA ALA A 200 -10.39 -30.95 -2.63
C ALA A 200 -10.60 -30.37 -1.22
N ASP A 201 -11.85 -30.44 -0.77
CA ASP A 201 -12.24 -30.08 0.57
C ASP A 201 -12.33 -31.36 1.41
N TYR A 202 -11.67 -31.36 2.56
CA TYR A 202 -11.70 -32.42 3.55
C TYR A 202 -12.36 -31.87 4.82
N PRO A 203 -13.62 -32.22 5.11
CA PRO A 203 -14.18 -31.98 6.43
C PRO A 203 -13.41 -32.85 7.43
N VAL A 204 -12.88 -32.24 8.47
CA VAL A 204 -12.06 -32.94 9.47
C VAL A 204 -12.58 -32.58 10.85
N THR A 205 -12.56 -33.54 11.78
CA THR A 205 -12.81 -33.25 13.20
C THR A 205 -11.63 -33.75 14.02
N VAL A 206 -10.64 -32.88 14.22
CA VAL A 206 -9.50 -33.17 15.10
C VAL A 206 -9.61 -32.24 16.30
N ASN A 207 -9.79 -32.84 17.48
CA ASN A 207 -9.77 -32.12 18.75
C ASN A 207 -8.61 -32.65 19.60
N LYS A 208 -7.57 -31.83 19.76
CA LYS A 208 -6.42 -32.16 20.58
C LYS A 208 -6.38 -31.25 21.79
N THR A 209 -6.48 -31.85 22.97
CA THR A 209 -6.31 -31.15 24.24
C THR A 209 -4.96 -31.54 24.85
N SER A 210 -4.14 -30.56 25.18
CA SER A 210 -2.88 -30.72 25.89
C SER A 210 -2.98 -30.12 27.30
N ALA A 211 -1.89 -30.13 28.06
CA ALA A 211 -1.81 -29.41 29.34
C ALA A 211 -2.00 -27.89 29.15
N HIS A 212 -1.52 -27.33 28.03
CA HIS A 212 -1.43 -25.89 27.81
C HIS A 212 -2.52 -25.34 26.89
N THR A 213 -3.06 -26.15 25.98
CA THR A 213 -3.95 -25.70 24.89
C THR A 213 -5.09 -26.67 24.63
N ARG A 214 -6.16 -26.15 24.00
CA ARG A 214 -7.13 -26.95 23.24
C ARG A 214 -7.06 -26.48 21.79
N VAL A 215 -6.82 -27.40 20.88
CA VAL A 215 -6.76 -27.11 19.45
C VAL A 215 -7.81 -27.94 18.73
N ALA A 216 -8.62 -27.28 17.92
CA ALA A 216 -9.58 -27.91 17.03
C ALA A 216 -9.24 -27.60 15.57
N VAL A 217 -9.35 -28.61 14.70
CA VAL A 217 -9.28 -28.47 13.25
C VAL A 217 -10.60 -28.97 12.68
N SER A 218 -11.26 -28.12 11.89
CA SER A 218 -12.60 -28.38 11.35
C SER A 218 -12.62 -28.65 9.84
N LYS A 219 -11.62 -28.16 9.11
CA LYS A 219 -11.55 -28.28 7.65
C LYS A 219 -10.11 -28.20 7.17
N VAL A 220 -9.78 -29.01 6.18
CA VAL A 220 -8.57 -28.85 5.36
C VAL A 220 -9.00 -28.69 3.91
N THR A 221 -8.46 -27.68 3.23
CA THR A 221 -8.65 -27.50 1.78
C THR A 221 -7.32 -27.62 1.07
N ILE A 222 -7.28 -28.41 0.00
CA ILE A 222 -6.08 -28.60 -0.82
C ILE A 222 -6.37 -28.12 -2.23
N TYR A 223 -5.52 -27.23 -2.74
CA TYR A 223 -5.61 -26.68 -4.09
C TYR A 223 -4.38 -27.08 -4.89
N GLN A 224 -4.61 -27.56 -6.11
CA GLN A 224 -3.57 -27.67 -7.14
C GLN A 224 -3.71 -26.47 -8.07
N THR A 225 -2.63 -25.73 -8.27
CA THR A 225 -2.62 -24.56 -9.13
C THR A 225 -2.55 -24.94 -10.61
N ALA A 226 -3.03 -24.06 -11.49
CA ALA A 226 -3.03 -24.26 -12.94
C ALA A 226 -1.62 -24.31 -13.56
N LYS A 227 -0.67 -23.62 -12.92
CA LYS A 227 0.75 -23.59 -13.26
C LYS A 227 1.58 -23.50 -11.99
N THR A 228 2.89 -23.72 -12.08
CA THR A 228 3.79 -23.42 -10.96
C THR A 228 3.93 -21.92 -10.80
N TYR A 229 3.59 -21.40 -9.63
CA TYR A 229 3.76 -20.01 -9.23
C TYR A 229 5.07 -19.85 -8.45
N GLY A 230 5.66 -18.66 -8.46
CA GLY A 230 6.91 -18.35 -7.77
C GLY A 230 7.00 -16.86 -7.45
N LYS A 231 8.14 -16.44 -6.89
CA LYS A 231 8.67 -15.09 -6.56
C LYS A 231 7.70 -13.92 -6.30
N ASP A 232 6.73 -13.67 -7.18
CA ASP A 232 5.81 -12.53 -7.12
C ASP A 232 4.64 -12.75 -6.15
N VAL A 233 4.34 -14.02 -5.84
CA VAL A 233 3.19 -14.44 -5.02
C VAL A 233 3.57 -14.74 -3.56
N LEU A 234 4.87 -14.86 -3.25
CA LEU A 234 5.35 -15.49 -2.01
C LEU A 234 6.03 -14.51 -1.05
N SER A 235 5.90 -14.78 0.25
CA SER A 235 6.67 -14.11 1.31
C SER A 235 8.17 -14.41 1.29
N ASP A 236 8.57 -15.51 0.64
CA ASP A 236 9.94 -16.02 0.59
C ASP A 236 10.38 -16.11 -0.88
N HIS A 237 11.29 -15.19 -1.27
CA HIS A 237 11.57 -14.80 -2.65
C HIS A 237 12.17 -15.90 -3.54
N ASP A 238 12.55 -17.05 -2.97
CA ASP A 238 13.22 -18.14 -3.71
C ASP A 238 12.37 -19.42 -3.84
N LYS A 239 11.14 -19.44 -3.31
CA LYS A 239 10.30 -20.64 -3.37
C LYS A 239 9.35 -20.63 -4.57
N ARG A 240 9.14 -21.81 -5.15
CA ARG A 240 8.13 -22.06 -6.18
C ARG A 240 7.14 -23.07 -5.63
N PHE A 241 5.88 -22.94 -5.99
CA PHE A 241 4.82 -23.84 -5.52
C PHE A 241 3.83 -24.14 -6.63
N ASN A 242 3.20 -25.31 -6.54
CA ASN A 242 2.03 -25.64 -7.36
C ASN A 242 0.90 -26.30 -6.56
N GLY A 243 1.03 -26.34 -5.23
CA GLY A 243 0.00 -26.79 -4.32
C GLY A 243 -0.14 -25.85 -3.14
N VAL A 244 -1.37 -25.71 -2.63
CA VAL A 244 -1.70 -24.90 -1.46
C VAL A 244 -2.53 -25.75 -0.52
N ILE A 245 -2.21 -25.75 0.76
CA ILE A 245 -2.99 -26.39 1.82
C ILE A 245 -3.45 -25.31 2.80
N GLU A 246 -4.76 -25.18 2.97
CA GLU A 246 -5.36 -24.36 4.02
C GLU A 246 -5.90 -25.26 5.14
N ILE A 247 -5.53 -24.96 6.38
CA ILE A 247 -5.99 -25.71 7.56
C ILE A 247 -6.75 -24.74 8.46
N ALA A 248 -8.05 -24.96 8.63
CA ALA A 248 -8.88 -24.15 9.52
C ALA A 248 -8.66 -24.59 10.97
N VAL A 249 -7.99 -23.75 11.77
CA VAL A 249 -7.60 -24.06 13.15
C VAL A 249 -8.27 -23.10 14.13
N LYS A 250 -8.69 -23.64 15.28
CA LYS A 250 -9.12 -22.88 16.46
C LYS A 250 -8.26 -23.28 17.66
N ILE A 251 -7.59 -22.30 18.26
CA ILE A 251 -6.65 -22.50 19.36
C ILE A 251 -7.17 -21.76 20.59
N THR A 252 -7.36 -22.48 21.68
CA THR A 252 -7.70 -21.93 23.00
C THR A 252 -6.56 -22.19 23.98
N ALA A 253 -5.99 -21.14 24.54
CA ALA A 253 -4.97 -21.23 25.58
C ALA A 253 -5.60 -21.54 26.94
N LYS A 254 -5.08 -22.51 27.70
CA LYS A 254 -5.54 -22.83 29.06
C LYS A 254 -4.85 -22.00 30.15
N GLN A 255 -3.77 -21.32 29.78
CA GLN A 255 -2.94 -20.48 30.63
C GLN A 255 -2.24 -19.40 29.79
N PRO A 256 -1.63 -18.38 30.39
CA PRO A 256 -0.81 -17.42 29.64
C PRO A 256 0.35 -18.13 28.92
N LEU A 257 0.45 -17.92 27.62
CA LEU A 257 1.46 -18.55 26.76
C LEU A 257 1.79 -17.64 25.58
N GLU A 258 2.92 -17.90 24.94
CA GLU A 258 3.31 -17.28 23.68
C GLU A 258 3.54 -18.40 22.66
N MET A 259 2.98 -18.27 21.46
CA MET A 259 3.10 -19.31 20.42
C MET A 259 3.16 -18.69 19.03
N TYR A 260 3.80 -19.39 18.09
CA TYR A 260 3.90 -18.96 16.70
C TYR A 260 3.43 -20.07 15.74
N PRO A 261 2.12 -20.37 15.67
CA PRO A 261 1.60 -21.37 14.75
C PRO A 261 2.00 -21.15 13.28
N THR A 262 2.25 -19.91 12.84
CA THR A 262 2.71 -19.63 11.47
C THR A 262 4.16 -20.06 11.22
N GLN A 263 4.95 -20.30 12.27
CA GLN A 263 6.28 -20.93 12.16
C GLN A 263 6.20 -22.47 12.23
N GLY A 264 4.98 -23.01 12.31
CA GLY A 264 4.76 -24.45 12.35
C GLY A 264 5.19 -25.17 11.08
N VAL A 265 5.63 -26.41 11.24
CA VAL A 265 6.04 -27.30 10.15
C VAL A 265 4.91 -28.31 9.88
N LEU A 266 4.44 -28.30 8.65
CA LEU A 266 3.55 -29.33 8.10
C LEU A 266 4.39 -30.40 7.42
N THR A 267 4.18 -31.65 7.81
CA THR A 267 4.76 -32.84 7.17
C THR A 267 3.66 -33.66 6.53
N THR A 268 3.77 -33.89 5.22
CA THR A 268 2.89 -34.79 4.47
C THR A 268 3.29 -36.25 4.70
N ASP A 269 2.38 -37.19 4.44
CA ASP A 269 2.67 -38.63 4.43
C ASP A 269 3.71 -39.04 3.37
N GLN A 270 3.87 -38.23 2.32
CA GLN A 270 4.92 -38.35 1.31
C GLN A 270 6.29 -37.82 1.80
N GLY A 271 6.40 -37.34 3.04
CA GLY A 271 7.65 -36.87 3.65
C GLY A 271 8.03 -35.43 3.31
N THR A 272 7.25 -34.72 2.50
CA THR A 272 7.49 -33.30 2.22
C THR A 272 7.20 -32.47 3.46
N LYS A 273 8.16 -31.64 3.85
CA LYS A 273 8.07 -30.70 4.98
C LYS A 273 8.00 -29.27 4.46
N VAL A 274 7.02 -28.51 4.94
CA VAL A 274 6.83 -27.09 4.60
C VAL A 274 6.45 -26.30 5.85
N THR A 275 6.94 -25.07 5.95
CA THR A 275 6.52 -24.13 6.99
C THR A 275 5.25 -23.39 6.56
N ALA A 276 4.49 -22.87 7.52
CA ALA A 276 3.35 -22.02 7.19
C ALA A 276 3.82 -20.73 6.52
N ASP A 277 2.97 -20.20 5.63
CA ASP A 277 3.17 -18.90 5.00
C ASP A 277 2.57 -17.83 5.89
N ILE A 278 3.42 -16.94 6.41
CA ILE A 278 3.04 -15.93 7.42
C ILE A 278 2.08 -14.89 6.83
N ILE A 279 2.25 -14.53 5.55
CA ILE A 279 1.45 -13.51 4.88
C ILE A 279 0.03 -14.02 4.61
N ASN A 280 -0.07 -15.27 4.17
CA ASN A 280 -1.34 -15.87 3.76
C ASN A 280 -2.10 -16.52 4.92
N SER A 281 -1.45 -16.74 6.07
CA SER A 281 -2.08 -17.30 7.27
C SER A 281 -2.79 -16.24 8.12
N ALA A 282 -3.79 -16.66 8.89
CA ALA A 282 -4.44 -15.82 9.87
C ALA A 282 -3.49 -15.46 11.02
N LEU A 283 -3.74 -14.31 11.67
CA LEU A 283 -2.97 -13.81 12.80
C LEU A 283 -3.18 -14.65 14.07
N LEU A 284 -2.53 -15.80 14.13
CA LEU A 284 -2.58 -16.74 15.25
C LEU A 284 -1.39 -16.57 16.21
N ASP A 285 -0.34 -15.85 15.80
CA ASP A 285 0.89 -15.75 16.59
C ASP A 285 0.79 -14.80 17.79
N GLY A 286 1.79 -14.93 18.67
CA GLY A 286 2.06 -14.04 19.78
C GLY A 286 1.47 -14.49 21.10
N LYS A 287 1.23 -13.52 21.99
CA LYS A 287 0.79 -13.77 23.37
C LYS A 287 -0.69 -14.10 23.44
N TYR A 288 -0.99 -15.11 24.26
CA TYR A 288 -2.33 -15.54 24.62
C TYR A 288 -2.56 -15.34 26.11
N ARG A 289 -3.74 -14.83 26.46
CA ARG A 289 -4.24 -14.83 27.84
C ARG A 289 -4.89 -16.17 28.18
N LYS A 290 -5.03 -16.46 29.47
CA LYS A 290 -5.78 -17.61 29.96
C LYS A 290 -7.19 -17.64 29.34
N ASN A 291 -7.60 -18.79 28.81
CA ASN A 291 -8.86 -19.04 28.11
C ASN A 291 -9.08 -18.21 26.82
N GLN A 292 -8.08 -17.46 26.35
CA GLN A 292 -8.19 -16.74 25.09
C GLN A 292 -8.23 -17.72 23.93
N THR A 293 -9.12 -17.45 22.97
CA THR A 293 -9.25 -18.22 21.74
C THR A 293 -8.94 -17.37 20.53
N LYS A 294 -8.09 -17.87 19.63
CA LYS A 294 -7.90 -17.33 18.28
C LYS A 294 -8.23 -18.42 17.27
N GLN A 295 -8.77 -18.02 16.12
CA GLN A 295 -9.18 -18.93 15.06
C GLN A 295 -8.86 -18.34 13.68
N GLY A 296 -8.57 -19.20 12.73
CA GLY A 296 -8.28 -18.81 11.36
C GLY A 296 -7.58 -19.91 10.57
N ASN A 297 -7.23 -19.61 9.33
CA ASN A 297 -6.58 -20.57 8.44
C ASN A 297 -5.07 -20.46 8.56
N LEU A 298 -4.39 -21.60 8.68
CA LEU A 298 -2.96 -21.71 8.42
C LEU A 298 -2.77 -22.15 6.97
N VAL A 299 -1.93 -21.43 6.22
CA VAL A 299 -1.68 -21.67 4.80
C VAL A 299 -0.29 -22.24 4.62
N PHE A 300 -0.18 -23.31 3.84
CA PHE A 300 1.08 -23.98 3.53
C PHE A 300 1.22 -24.13 2.03
N LEU A 301 2.41 -23.83 1.51
CA LEU A 301 2.71 -23.83 0.09
C LEU A 301 3.58 -25.05 -0.24
N LEU A 302 3.07 -25.90 -1.13
CA LEU A 302 3.74 -27.13 -1.54
C LEU A 302 4.55 -26.89 -2.82
N PRO A 303 5.86 -27.22 -2.83
CA PRO A 303 6.69 -27.12 -4.03
C PRO A 303 6.16 -27.95 -5.20
N LYS A 304 5.63 -29.14 -4.88
CA LYS A 304 5.12 -30.10 -5.85
C LYS A 304 3.87 -30.81 -5.31
N LEU A 305 2.80 -30.73 -6.09
CA LEU A 305 1.53 -31.41 -5.89
C LEU A 305 1.05 -31.99 -7.23
N THR A 306 0.89 -33.30 -7.29
CA THR A 306 0.44 -34.02 -8.49
C THR A 306 -1.07 -34.21 -8.51
N ASP A 307 -1.68 -34.48 -7.36
CA ASP A 307 -3.12 -34.67 -7.19
C ASP A 307 -3.54 -34.15 -5.80
N VAL A 308 -4.66 -33.43 -5.72
CA VAL A 308 -5.24 -32.94 -4.46
C VAL A 308 -5.71 -34.06 -3.52
N ARG A 309 -5.78 -35.31 -4.00
CA ARG A 309 -6.16 -36.51 -3.24
C ARG A 309 -4.98 -37.42 -2.88
N SER A 310 -3.75 -37.00 -3.16
CA SER A 310 -2.58 -37.86 -2.95
C SER A 310 -2.16 -38.04 -1.49
N PHE A 311 -2.72 -37.26 -0.56
CA PHE A 311 -2.36 -37.26 0.84
C PHE A 311 -3.45 -37.95 1.68
N LYS A 312 -3.05 -38.85 2.57
CA LYS A 312 -3.92 -39.51 3.54
C LYS A 312 -3.85 -38.86 4.93
N THR A 313 -2.70 -38.29 5.26
CA THR A 313 -2.44 -37.75 6.59
C THR A 313 -1.50 -36.55 6.52
N LEU A 314 -1.80 -35.54 7.33
CA LEU A 314 -0.94 -34.38 7.54
C LEU A 314 -0.51 -34.33 9.01
N LYS A 315 0.76 -34.03 9.27
CA LYS A 315 1.28 -33.80 10.63
C LYS A 315 1.69 -32.35 10.76
N LEU A 316 1.08 -31.63 11.69
CA LEU A 316 1.39 -30.23 11.95
C LEU A 316 2.02 -30.11 13.34
N VAL A 317 3.18 -29.46 13.40
CA VAL A 317 3.93 -29.24 14.64
C VAL A 317 4.34 -27.78 14.76
N TRP A 318 4.17 -27.18 15.93
CA TRP A 318 4.73 -25.87 16.25
C TRP A 318 5.09 -25.76 17.73
N ASP A 319 5.98 -24.82 18.04
CA ASP A 319 6.45 -24.57 19.39
C ASP A 319 5.62 -23.50 20.11
N MET A 320 5.54 -23.65 21.43
CA MET A 320 4.97 -22.66 22.34
C MET A 320 5.82 -22.54 23.61
N TRP A 321 5.73 -21.39 24.26
CA TRP A 321 6.44 -21.06 25.49
C TRP A 321 5.47 -20.62 26.56
N SER A 322 5.80 -20.91 27.82
CA SER A 322 5.10 -20.31 28.95
C SER A 322 5.42 -18.82 29.01
N SER A 323 4.43 -17.96 29.24
CA SER A 323 4.71 -16.53 29.41
C SER A 323 5.50 -16.21 30.69
N ALA A 324 5.56 -17.14 31.65
CA ALA A 324 6.31 -17.01 32.89
C ALA A 324 7.72 -17.63 32.82
N ASP A 325 7.95 -18.53 31.87
CA ASP A 325 9.22 -19.23 31.68
C ASP A 325 9.43 -19.49 30.19
N THR A 326 10.22 -18.63 29.55
CA THR A 326 10.57 -18.75 28.14
C THR A 326 11.77 -19.65 27.88
N ALA A 327 12.42 -20.18 28.93
CA ALA A 327 13.57 -21.08 28.77
C ALA A 327 13.16 -22.47 28.29
N ASN A 328 11.91 -22.87 28.54
CA ASN A 328 11.36 -24.17 28.14
C ASN A 328 10.30 -24.02 27.04
N SER A 329 10.52 -24.68 25.91
CA SER A 329 9.53 -24.81 24.84
C SER A 329 8.71 -26.09 24.98
N PHE A 330 7.47 -26.03 24.51
CA PHE A 330 6.55 -27.17 24.41
C PHE A 330 6.09 -27.32 22.96
N GLU A 331 6.02 -28.54 22.47
CA GLU A 331 5.54 -28.81 21.10
C GLU A 331 4.05 -29.11 21.09
N GLN A 332 3.28 -28.41 20.23
CA GLN A 332 1.95 -28.85 19.84
C GLN A 332 2.06 -29.76 18.63
N LYS A 333 1.62 -31.01 18.76
CA LYS A 333 1.58 -31.98 17.66
C LYS A 333 0.14 -32.32 17.29
N LEU A 334 -0.19 -32.17 16.02
CA LEU A 334 -1.47 -32.57 15.42
C LEU A 334 -1.23 -33.60 14.32
N THR A 335 -2.08 -34.61 14.28
CA THR A 335 -2.17 -35.53 13.14
C THR A 335 -3.58 -35.40 12.58
N ILE A 336 -3.67 -35.00 11.32
CA ILE A 336 -4.90 -34.66 10.63
C ILE A 336 -5.13 -35.74 9.55
N PRO A 337 -6.10 -36.65 9.76
CA PRO A 337 -6.49 -37.59 8.73
C PRO A 337 -7.27 -36.87 7.63
N LEU A 338 -6.95 -37.17 6.38
CA LEU A 338 -7.66 -36.70 5.20
C LEU A 338 -8.51 -37.85 4.66
N THR A 339 -9.62 -38.12 5.35
CA THR A 339 -10.65 -39.07 4.90
C THR A 339 -11.78 -38.28 4.26
N LYS A 340 -12.22 -38.72 3.08
CA LYS A 340 -13.38 -38.14 2.41
C LYS A 340 -14.69 -38.65 2.99
#